data_AF-A0AAD8IRV3-F1
#
_entry.id   AF-A0AAD8IRV3-F1
#
_cell.length_a   1.000
_cell.length_b   1.000
_cell.length_c   1.000
_cell.angle_alpha   90.00
_cell.angle_beta   90.00
_cell.angle_gamma   90.00
#
_symmetry.space_group_name_H-M   'P 1'
#
loop_
_entity.id
_entity.type
_entity.pdbx_description
1 polymer ?
#
loop_
_entity_poly.entity_id
_entity_poly.type
_entity_poly.pdbx_seq_one_letter_code
_entity_poly.pdbx_strand_id
1 'polypeptide(L)'
;MSTTKYESMKIPILKKSEYPTWKVKMLMYLEAMDPDYLDRIRDGPYIPTRIIERTETVPEHYVGSASVKKNRRALLIQEYEQFDARPDESLTDLYDRFLTLLNNLSLVGKEYVSEDSNTKFLRALPVE
;
A
#
# COMPACT_ATOMS: atom_id res chain seq x y z
N MET A 1 5.24 12.44 39.96
CA MET A 1 4.67 13.43 39.04
C MET A 1 4.08 12.64 37.87
N SER A 2 2.77 12.40 37.85
CA SER A 2 1.74 13.27 37.24
C SER A 2 1.38 12.87 35.80
N THR A 3 1.16 11.57 35.58
CA THR A 3 0.74 10.94 34.32
C THR A 3 -0.77 11.04 34.08
N THR A 4 -1.34 12.24 34.19
CA THR A 4 -2.80 12.44 34.17
C THR A 4 -3.14 13.81 33.55
N LYS A 5 -3.06 13.91 32.22
CA LYS A 5 -3.42 15.14 31.47
C LYS A 5 -4.29 14.90 30.23
N TYR A 6 -4.27 13.70 29.66
CA TYR A 6 -4.96 13.37 28.40
C TYR A 6 -6.23 12.53 28.57
N GLU A 7 -6.37 11.90 29.74
CA GLU A 7 -7.41 10.92 30.15
C GLU A 7 -8.86 11.47 30.23
N SER A 8 -9.11 12.64 29.65
CA SER A 8 -10.42 13.31 29.64
C SER A 8 -10.76 14.05 28.35
N MET A 9 -9.90 13.99 27.31
CA MET A 9 -10.23 14.62 26.03
C MET A 9 -11.39 13.89 25.34
N LYS A 10 -12.38 14.65 24.86
CA LYS A 10 -13.56 14.13 24.15
C LYS A 10 -13.44 14.40 22.66
N ILE A 11 -13.89 13.44 21.85
CA ILE A 11 -13.92 13.54 20.37
C ILE A 11 -14.59 14.88 19.96
N PRO A 12 -13.88 15.78 19.26
CA PRO A 12 -14.45 17.07 18.87
C PRO A 12 -15.44 16.91 17.71
N ILE A 13 -16.58 17.61 17.78
CA ILE A 13 -17.65 17.54 16.76
C ILE A 13 -17.26 18.35 15.52
N LEU A 14 -17.32 17.71 14.34
CA LEU A 14 -17.09 18.36 13.04
C LEU A 14 -18.22 19.34 12.71
N LYS A 15 -17.85 20.57 12.34
CA LYS A 15 -18.71 21.55 11.66
C LYS A 15 -17.97 22.14 10.46
N LYS A 16 -18.66 22.25 9.32
CA LYS A 16 -18.05 22.63 8.02
C LYS A 16 -17.42 24.03 8.02
N SER A 17 -18.01 24.99 8.73
CA SER A 17 -17.51 26.38 8.85
C SER A 17 -16.27 26.52 9.76
N GLU A 18 -16.10 25.61 10.72
CA GLU A 18 -15.03 25.65 11.72
C GLU A 18 -13.89 24.66 11.40
N TYR A 19 -13.86 24.12 10.17
CA TYR A 19 -12.99 23.03 9.74
C TYR A 19 -11.48 23.21 10.04
N PRO A 20 -10.85 24.41 9.91
CA PRO A 20 -9.45 24.58 10.27
C PRO A 20 -9.19 24.38 11.78
N THR A 21 -10.02 25.00 12.63
CA THR A 21 -9.92 24.88 14.10
C THR A 21 -10.32 23.49 14.58
N TRP A 22 -11.33 22.87 13.95
CA TRP A 22 -11.69 21.48 14.20
C TRP A 22 -10.56 20.53 13.78
N LYS A 23 -9.88 20.77 12.64
CA LYS A 23 -8.73 19.97 12.23
C LYS A 23 -7.69 19.92 13.35
N VAL A 24 -7.16 21.07 13.78
CA VAL A 24 -6.12 21.14 14.81
C VAL A 24 -6.55 20.43 16.11
N LYS A 25 -7.79 20.65 16.56
CA LYS A 25 -8.32 19.98 17.77
C LYS A 25 -8.52 18.48 17.61
N MET A 26 -8.87 18.01 16.41
CA MET A 26 -9.02 16.58 16.11
C MET A 26 -7.63 15.93 16.14
N LEU A 27 -6.64 16.47 15.43
CA LEU A 27 -5.24 15.97 15.47
C LEU A 27 -4.73 15.90 16.93
N MET A 28 -4.87 16.99 17.71
CA MET A 28 -4.46 17.02 19.12
C MET A 28 -5.18 16.02 20.03
N TYR A 29 -6.48 15.78 19.81
CA TYR A 29 -7.22 14.74 20.55
C TYR A 29 -6.64 13.36 20.25
N LEU A 30 -6.31 13.12 18.99
CA LEU A 30 -5.91 11.83 18.50
C LEU A 30 -4.46 11.57 18.88
N GLU A 31 -3.51 12.44 18.55
CA GLU A 31 -2.08 12.37 18.96
C GLU A 31 -1.91 12.07 20.47
N ALA A 32 -2.84 12.56 21.31
CA ALA A 32 -2.87 12.32 22.76
C ALA A 32 -3.47 10.96 23.21
N MET A 33 -4.18 10.25 22.34
CA MET A 33 -4.68 8.89 22.61
C MET A 33 -3.55 7.86 22.55
N ASP A 34 -2.76 7.81 21.45
CA ASP A 34 -1.75 6.76 21.17
C ASP A 34 -1.04 6.95 19.79
N PRO A 35 0.20 7.46 19.67
CA PRO A 35 0.74 8.12 18.46
C PRO A 35 0.48 7.53 17.04
N ASP A 36 0.31 6.21 16.82
CA ASP A 36 0.61 5.61 15.50
C ASP A 36 -0.52 5.35 14.44
N TYR A 37 -1.86 5.54 14.62
CA TYR A 37 -2.75 5.54 13.39
C TYR A 37 -2.51 6.81 12.56
N LEU A 38 -1.73 7.80 12.99
CA LEU A 38 -1.34 8.85 12.02
C LEU A 38 -0.70 8.20 10.79
N ASP A 39 0.14 7.20 11.05
CA ASP A 39 0.67 6.27 10.09
C ASP A 39 -0.35 5.19 9.67
N ARG A 40 -0.99 4.45 10.60
CA ARG A 40 -1.87 3.33 10.19
C ARG A 40 -3.08 3.74 9.33
N ILE A 41 -3.67 4.93 9.49
CA ILE A 41 -4.81 5.43 8.66
C ILE A 41 -4.36 5.83 7.25
N ARG A 42 -3.08 6.16 7.05
CA ARG A 42 -2.52 6.49 5.73
C ARG A 42 -2.40 5.26 4.81
N ASP A 43 -2.49 4.05 5.36
CA ASP A 43 -1.68 2.92 4.88
C ASP A 43 -2.39 1.57 4.66
N GLY A 44 -3.65 1.37 5.07
CA GLY A 44 -4.32 0.04 5.09
C GLY A 44 -4.85 -0.51 3.74
N PRO A 45 -5.56 -1.67 3.73
CA PRO A 45 -5.98 -2.49 4.89
C PRO A 45 -5.75 -4.03 4.78
N TYR A 46 -5.74 -4.72 5.94
CA TYR A 46 -6.33 -6.06 6.06
C TYR A 46 -7.84 -5.87 6.30
N ILE A 47 -8.63 -5.89 5.21
CA ILE A 47 -10.11 -5.91 5.15
C ILE A 47 -10.86 -4.84 6.02
N PRO A 48 -12.18 -4.60 5.87
CA PRO A 48 -12.56 -3.24 5.51
C PRO A 48 -13.24 -2.46 6.64
N THR A 49 -12.53 -1.48 7.20
CA THR A 49 -13.15 -0.15 7.39
C THR A 49 -13.16 0.53 6.01
N ARG A 50 -14.21 0.32 5.22
CA ARG A 50 -15.50 1.04 5.30
C ARG A 50 -15.29 2.56 5.25
N ILE A 51 -15.92 3.14 4.23
CA ILE A 51 -15.91 4.57 3.84
C ILE A 51 -16.05 5.52 5.04
N ILE A 52 -15.48 6.72 4.86
CA ILE A 52 -15.67 7.99 5.58
C ILE A 52 -14.55 8.30 6.60
N GLU A 53 -13.66 9.19 6.13
CA GLU A 53 -13.01 10.26 6.88
C GLU A 53 -12.38 9.96 8.26
N ARG A 54 -11.04 9.87 8.19
CA ARG A 54 -10.14 10.88 8.81
C ARG A 54 -9.75 10.66 10.28
N THR A 55 -8.47 10.29 10.45
CA THR A 55 -7.57 10.64 11.59
C THR A 55 -7.85 9.93 12.94
N GLU A 56 -6.92 9.48 13.83
CA GLU A 56 -5.47 9.10 13.93
C GLU A 56 -5.38 8.10 15.13
N THR A 57 -4.16 7.66 15.54
CA THR A 57 -3.78 6.99 16.83
C THR A 57 -4.23 5.56 17.31
N VAL A 58 -3.50 4.48 16.92
CA VAL A 58 -3.29 3.18 17.62
C VAL A 58 -1.85 2.66 17.34
N PRO A 59 -1.20 1.80 18.18
CA PRO A 59 0.23 1.94 18.56
C PRO A 59 1.30 1.32 17.62
N GLU A 60 2.54 1.20 18.10
CA GLU A 60 3.76 0.55 17.56
C GLU A 60 3.64 -0.95 17.13
N HIS A 61 2.48 -1.42 16.67
CA HIS A 61 2.28 -2.80 16.17
C HIS A 61 2.13 -2.91 14.63
N TYR A 62 2.23 -1.81 13.87
CA TYR A 62 1.90 -1.79 12.43
C TYR A 62 3.04 -1.23 11.54
N VAL A 63 4.23 -1.80 11.68
CA VAL A 63 5.41 -1.51 10.83
C VAL A 63 5.24 -2.16 9.43
N GLY A 64 4.29 -1.67 8.62
CA GLY A 64 3.68 -2.48 7.55
C GLY A 64 3.33 -1.80 6.21
N SER A 65 3.87 -0.64 5.87
CA SER A 65 3.32 0.18 4.75
C SER A 65 4.32 0.71 3.72
N ALA A 66 5.24 1.59 4.12
CA ALA A 66 6.27 2.14 3.23
C ALA A 66 7.18 1.03 2.69
N SER A 67 7.53 0.08 3.56
CA SER A 67 8.18 -1.18 3.19
C SER A 67 7.31 -1.96 2.19
N VAL A 68 6.01 -2.13 2.42
CA VAL A 68 5.14 -2.92 1.54
C VAL A 68 5.01 -2.34 0.13
N LYS A 69 4.97 -1.01 -0.05
CA LYS A 69 4.94 -0.41 -1.40
C LYS A 69 6.28 -0.54 -2.14
N LYS A 70 7.42 -0.34 -1.45
CA LYS A 70 8.76 -0.60 -2.03
C LYS A 70 8.97 -2.09 -2.32
N ASN A 71 8.55 -2.96 -1.41
CA ASN A 71 8.60 -4.41 -1.56
C ASN A 71 7.71 -4.85 -2.74
N ARG A 72 6.49 -4.34 -2.92
CA ARG A 72 5.67 -4.69 -4.09
C ARG A 72 6.36 -4.34 -5.41
N ARG A 73 7.01 -3.18 -5.51
CA ARG A 73 7.78 -2.82 -6.72
C ARG A 73 9.02 -3.70 -6.89
N ALA A 74 9.74 -4.02 -5.81
CA ALA A 74 10.90 -4.90 -5.85
C ALA A 74 10.54 -6.36 -6.19
N LEU A 75 9.43 -6.87 -5.64
CA LEU A 75 8.89 -8.21 -5.89
C LEU A 75 8.37 -8.35 -7.32
N LEU A 76 7.66 -7.34 -7.85
CA LEU A 76 7.23 -7.35 -9.27
C LEU A 76 8.42 -7.26 -10.23
N ILE A 77 9.48 -6.52 -9.87
CA ILE A 77 10.73 -6.52 -10.64
C ILE A 77 11.41 -7.89 -10.54
N GLN A 78 11.49 -8.49 -9.35
CA GLN A 78 12.06 -9.84 -9.19
C GLN A 78 11.25 -10.89 -9.96
N GLU A 79 9.93 -10.86 -9.89
CA GLU A 79 9.01 -11.73 -10.63
C GLU A 79 9.18 -11.56 -12.15
N TYR A 80 9.49 -10.34 -12.62
CA TYR A 80 9.84 -10.08 -14.02
C TYR A 80 11.20 -10.67 -14.37
N GLU A 81 12.27 -10.40 -13.60
CA GLU A 81 13.60 -10.95 -13.88
C GLU A 81 13.61 -12.51 -13.80
N GLN A 82 12.77 -13.08 -12.92
CA GLN A 82 12.55 -14.52 -12.73
C GLN A 82 11.32 -15.07 -13.49
N PHE A 83 10.80 -14.34 -14.48
CA PHE A 83 9.68 -14.82 -15.29
C PHE A 83 10.16 -15.87 -16.29
N ASP A 84 9.67 -17.10 -16.09
CA ASP A 84 9.87 -18.30 -16.91
C ASP A 84 8.55 -19.09 -16.99
N ALA A 85 8.39 -19.93 -18.01
CA ALA A 85 7.22 -20.78 -18.22
C ALA A 85 7.14 -21.98 -17.27
N ARG A 86 5.93 -22.44 -17.00
CA ARG A 86 5.64 -23.61 -16.16
C ARG A 86 5.43 -24.88 -17.01
N PRO A 87 5.71 -26.09 -16.47
CA PRO A 87 5.68 -27.34 -17.24
C PRO A 87 4.27 -27.80 -17.68
N ASP A 88 3.21 -27.16 -17.18
CA ASP A 88 1.79 -27.47 -17.42
C ASP A 88 1.00 -26.27 -17.99
N GLU A 89 1.71 -25.21 -18.41
CA GLU A 89 1.14 -23.90 -18.79
C GLU A 89 1.09 -23.72 -20.32
N SER A 90 -0.05 -23.30 -20.86
CA SER A 90 -0.16 -23.04 -22.29
C SER A 90 0.49 -21.70 -22.69
N LEU A 91 0.81 -21.54 -23.97
CA LEU A 91 1.34 -20.28 -24.50
C LEU A 91 0.40 -19.08 -24.24
N THR A 92 -0.92 -19.33 -24.18
CA THR A 92 -1.92 -18.29 -23.86
C THR A 92 -1.87 -17.93 -22.38
N ASP A 93 -1.86 -18.93 -21.49
CA ASP A 93 -1.76 -18.70 -20.03
C ASP A 93 -0.46 -17.97 -19.66
N LEU A 94 0.65 -18.34 -20.31
CA LEU A 94 1.96 -17.70 -20.19
C LEU A 94 1.91 -16.23 -20.63
N TYR A 95 1.28 -15.95 -21.77
CA TYR A 95 1.13 -14.60 -22.30
C TYR A 95 0.24 -13.73 -21.40
N ASP A 96 -0.91 -14.25 -20.94
CA ASP A 96 -1.82 -13.54 -20.05
C ASP A 96 -1.17 -13.26 -18.68
N ARG A 97 -0.35 -14.18 -18.16
CA ARG A 97 0.48 -13.93 -16.97
C ARG A 97 1.54 -12.86 -17.21
N PHE A 98 2.24 -12.87 -18.35
CA PHE A 98 3.25 -11.86 -18.68
C PHE A 98 2.63 -10.47 -18.86
N LEU A 99 1.50 -10.37 -19.56
CA LEU A 99 0.72 -9.14 -19.72
C LEU A 99 0.19 -8.63 -18.37
N THR A 100 -0.30 -9.52 -17.52
CA THR A 100 -0.73 -9.18 -16.14
C THR A 100 0.42 -8.63 -15.31
N LEU A 101 1.63 -9.19 -15.44
CA LEU A 101 2.83 -8.72 -14.77
C LEU A 101 3.27 -7.32 -15.26
N LEU A 102 3.32 -7.10 -16.58
CA LEU A 102 3.61 -5.79 -17.18
C LEU A 102 2.61 -4.71 -16.74
N ASN A 103 1.31 -5.02 -16.69
CA ASN A 103 0.29 -4.11 -16.18
C ASN A 103 0.50 -3.78 -14.68
N ASN A 104 0.82 -4.78 -13.85
CA ASN A 104 1.15 -4.56 -12.45
C ASN A 104 2.41 -3.70 -12.26
N LEU A 105 3.39 -3.82 -13.16
CA LEU A 105 4.64 -3.05 -13.16
C LEU A 105 4.41 -1.57 -13.51
N SER A 106 3.63 -1.26 -14.55
CA SER A 106 3.24 0.12 -14.88
C SER A 106 2.48 0.78 -13.71
N LEU A 107 1.56 0.06 -13.05
CA LEU A 107 0.85 0.53 -11.85
C LEU A 107 1.76 0.86 -10.65
N VAL A 108 3.02 0.38 -10.61
CA VAL A 108 4.03 0.76 -9.60
C VAL A 108 5.14 1.65 -10.16
N GLY A 109 4.91 2.30 -11.31
CA GLY A 109 5.86 3.21 -11.94
C GLY A 109 7.16 2.52 -12.36
N LYS A 110 7.07 1.30 -12.90
CA LYS A 110 8.18 0.62 -13.58
C LYS A 110 7.68 0.15 -14.95
N GLU A 111 8.15 0.80 -15.99
CA GLU A 111 7.85 0.40 -17.37
C GLU A 111 9.09 -0.21 -18.01
N TYR A 112 8.87 -0.98 -19.08
CA TYR A 112 9.89 -1.65 -19.87
C TYR A 112 9.60 -1.35 -21.35
N VAL A 113 10.63 -1.27 -22.19
CA VAL A 113 10.45 -1.05 -23.63
C VAL A 113 9.86 -2.32 -24.25
N SER A 114 9.02 -2.19 -25.28
CA SER A 114 8.37 -3.35 -25.91
C SER A 114 9.39 -4.36 -26.46
N GLU A 115 10.55 -3.89 -26.93
CA GLU A 115 11.66 -4.74 -27.40
C GLU A 115 12.31 -5.55 -26.26
N ASP A 116 12.56 -4.93 -25.10
CA ASP A 116 13.03 -5.63 -23.89
C ASP A 116 12.00 -6.67 -23.41
N SER A 117 10.72 -6.29 -23.43
CA SER A 117 9.61 -7.14 -22.96
C SER A 117 9.40 -8.33 -23.88
N ASN A 118 9.44 -8.14 -25.21
CA ASN A 118 9.43 -9.22 -26.18
C ASN A 118 10.64 -10.14 -26.01
N THR A 119 11.83 -9.57 -25.80
CA THR A 119 13.06 -10.34 -25.57
C THR A 119 12.99 -11.14 -24.27
N LYS A 120 12.38 -10.62 -23.21
CA LYS A 120 12.17 -11.34 -21.95
C LYS A 120 11.14 -12.45 -22.10
N PHE A 121 10.01 -12.20 -22.77
CA PHE A 121 9.01 -13.23 -23.06
C PHE A 121 9.60 -14.40 -23.88
N LEU A 122 10.35 -14.11 -24.94
CA LEU A 122 10.97 -15.14 -25.78
C LEU A 122 12.02 -15.98 -25.04
N ARG A 123 12.68 -15.41 -24.02
CA ARG A 123 13.61 -16.15 -23.13
C ARG A 123 12.92 -16.98 -22.06
N ALA A 124 11.67 -16.64 -21.72
CA ALA A 124 10.86 -17.33 -20.74
C ALA A 124 10.14 -18.57 -21.31
N LEU A 125 10.13 -18.74 -22.64
CA LEU A 125 9.55 -19.92 -23.29
C LEU A 125 10.28 -21.20 -22.85
N PRO A 126 9.57 -22.35 -22.75
CA PRO A 126 10.21 -23.61 -22.43
C PRO A 126 11.20 -24.00 -23.54
N VAL A 127 12.36 -24.52 -23.14
CA VAL A 127 13.32 -25.13 -24.06
C VAL A 127 12.89 -26.58 -24.29
N GLU A 128 12.54 -26.91 -25.54
CA GLU A 128 12.24 -28.28 -26.00
C GLU A 128 13.48 -29.19 -26.03
#